data_AF-A0A397VYT4-F1
#
_entry.id   AF-A0A397VYT4-F1
#
_cell.length_a   1.000
_cell.length_b   1.000
_cell.length_c   1.000
_cell.angle_alpha   90.00
_cell.angle_beta   90.00
_cell.angle_gamma   90.00
#
_symmetry.space_group_name_H-M   'P 1'
#
loop_
_entity.id
_entity.type
_entity.pdbx_description
1 polymer ?
#
loop_
_entity_poly.entity_id
_entity_poly.type
_entity_poly.pdbx_seq_one_letter_code
_entity_poly.pdbx_strand_id
1 'polypeptide(L)'
;MKLYVPIIWLFYAISIIDAVPVTSNFNSISLVKNAPQNYSWNEVQQFYNYYYMLKYESLIQETYGSDQGALNKFESTKKTLSGSVNLTISSSSWPGYYGPVIIGGQKFNVPSVKCDCDGRRKFNESLSKTFKHIGTPFTFYYGQTEVHGVLGKDQLSVGKIKHVDQIFGLSDDESVFFNEVEFDGMFGMGFGSLSIENVTTPFSNMVNQKGINPYFGFHFRQLNDTDYVGTLTLGEIDSTKLSGSFSYNKVSKINDTYKYWITKVDGVSINDHKLKYKQKRAVFDIGYPVIYMPQDDADAYHKLINGSRFIPSLDIGGVYVVSCNTTDNVEFIFGKNSYSINPLLGPHAFGDCASSVQPLDIDENTWIFGEALLRDYYSVYNIDNFTIGLAPLSK
;
A
#
# COMPACT_ATOMS: atom_id res chain seq x y z
N MET A 1 -21.55 -0.15 -24.11
CA MET A 1 -21.20 1.21 -23.68
C MET A 1 -19.92 1.10 -22.87
N LYS A 2 -18.76 1.31 -23.50
CA LYS A 2 -17.45 1.14 -22.85
C LYS A 2 -17.20 2.38 -21.99
N LEU A 3 -17.41 2.27 -20.67
CA LEU A 3 -16.94 3.25 -19.70
C LEU A 3 -15.42 3.16 -19.66
N TYR A 4 -14.76 3.97 -20.48
CA TYR A 4 -13.35 4.28 -20.32
C TYR A 4 -13.22 5.13 -19.05
N VAL A 5 -12.89 4.50 -17.93
CA VAL A 5 -12.46 5.24 -16.73
C VAL A 5 -10.98 5.57 -16.94
N PRO A 6 -10.57 6.85 -16.99
CA PRO A 6 -9.16 7.21 -17.08
C PRO A 6 -8.54 7.05 -15.69
N ILE A 7 -8.27 5.82 -15.26
CA ILE A 7 -7.51 5.54 -14.03
C ILE A 7 -6.05 5.45 -14.42
N ILE A 8 -5.45 6.60 -14.70
CA ILE A 8 -4.00 6.76 -14.74
C ILE A 8 -3.63 7.53 -13.48
N TRP A 9 -2.50 7.16 -12.87
CA TRP A 9 -1.89 7.73 -11.65
C TRP A 9 -2.26 7.01 -10.35
N LEU A 10 -1.68 5.82 -10.16
CA LEU A 10 -1.63 5.10 -8.90
C LEU A 10 -0.19 5.19 -8.37
N PHE A 11 -0.01 5.76 -7.18
CA PHE A 11 1.31 6.07 -6.63
C PHE A 11 1.47 5.69 -5.16
N TYR A 12 2.57 4.96 -4.92
CA TYR A 12 3.38 4.86 -3.71
C TYR A 12 3.17 6.01 -2.71
N ALA A 13 2.38 5.74 -1.69
CA ALA A 13 2.37 6.54 -0.49
C ALA A 13 2.41 5.68 0.76
N ILE A 14 3.26 6.10 1.68
CA ILE A 14 3.06 5.80 3.10
C ILE A 14 2.05 6.84 3.59
N SER A 15 0.89 6.37 4.01
CA SER A 15 -0.16 7.13 4.69
C SER A 15 0.30 7.43 6.11
N ILE A 16 0.43 8.67 6.60
CA ILE A 16 1.04 8.93 7.94
C ILE A 16 0.04 9.43 9.00
N ILE A 17 0.03 8.78 10.19
CA ILE A 17 -0.53 9.24 11.47
C ILE A 17 0.22 8.53 12.61
N ASP A 18 0.37 9.20 13.75
CA ASP A 18 0.69 8.70 15.10
C ASP A 18 1.22 7.28 15.20
N ALA A 19 2.53 7.16 14.97
CA ALA A 19 3.28 5.99 15.37
C ALA A 19 4.26 6.34 16.49
N VAL A 20 4.29 5.48 17.50
CA VAL A 20 5.14 5.60 18.69
C VAL A 20 6.60 5.46 18.26
N PRO A 21 7.51 6.34 18.72
CA PRO A 21 8.93 6.18 18.41
C PRO A 21 9.46 4.88 19.05
N VAL A 22 9.96 3.94 18.23
CA VAL A 22 10.66 2.76 18.74
C VAL A 22 12.17 2.99 18.71
N THR A 23 12.77 2.61 19.83
CA THR A 23 14.16 2.74 20.27
C THR A 23 15.16 1.82 19.53
N SER A 24 15.02 1.60 18.23
CA SER A 24 15.94 0.70 17.50
C SER A 24 17.26 1.39 17.10
N ASN A 25 18.34 0.61 17.03
CA ASN A 25 19.69 1.08 16.68
C ASN A 25 19.86 1.49 15.21
N PHE A 26 18.90 1.19 14.33
CA PHE A 26 18.93 1.52 12.90
C PHE A 26 18.19 2.82 12.55
N ASN A 27 18.36 3.33 11.34
CA ASN A 27 17.52 4.37 10.70
C ASN A 27 16.14 3.80 10.29
N SER A 28 15.55 3.02 11.20
CA SER A 28 14.31 2.29 10.98
C SER A 28 13.13 3.00 11.64
N ILE A 29 12.00 2.93 10.96
CA ILE A 29 10.73 3.52 11.34
C ILE A 29 9.74 2.37 11.46
N SER A 30 9.23 2.11 12.65
CA SER A 30 8.12 1.19 12.81
C SER A 30 6.92 1.74 12.06
N LEU A 31 6.35 0.90 11.21
CA LEU A 31 5.07 1.14 10.57
C LEU A 31 3.97 0.64 11.49
N VAL A 32 2.85 1.33 11.49
CA VAL A 32 1.60 0.90 12.10
C VAL A 32 0.52 0.85 11.03
N LYS A 33 -0.58 0.19 11.36
CA LYS A 33 -1.80 0.15 10.59
C LYS A 33 -2.86 0.75 11.53
N ASN A 34 -3.60 1.75 11.08
CA ASN A 34 -4.54 2.44 11.95
C ASN A 34 -5.70 1.54 12.39
N ALA A 35 -6.24 1.87 13.55
CA ALA A 35 -7.53 1.38 13.97
C ALA A 35 -8.44 2.55 14.27
N PRO A 36 -9.76 2.34 14.21
CA PRO A 36 -10.68 3.34 14.72
C PRO A 36 -10.33 3.66 16.19
N GLN A 37 -10.64 4.87 16.65
CA GLN A 37 -10.35 5.26 18.02
C GLN A 37 -11.04 4.32 19.03
N ASN A 38 -10.36 4.01 20.14
CA ASN A 38 -10.82 3.21 21.29
C ASN A 38 -10.66 1.68 21.22
N TYR A 39 -9.87 1.14 20.29
CA TYR A 39 -9.60 -0.30 20.20
C TYR A 39 -8.18 -0.68 20.64
N SER A 40 -8.04 -1.80 21.36
CA SER A 40 -6.76 -2.43 21.72
C SER A 40 -6.08 -3.04 20.50
N TRP A 41 -4.75 -3.23 20.55
CA TRP A 41 -3.97 -3.81 19.44
C TRP A 41 -4.49 -5.17 18.95
N ASN A 42 -4.98 -6.02 19.84
CA ASN A 42 -5.59 -7.30 19.46
C ASN A 42 -6.89 -7.10 18.67
N GLU A 43 -7.71 -6.09 19.01
CA GLU A 43 -8.92 -5.74 18.27
C GLU A 43 -8.58 -5.13 16.90
N VAL A 44 -7.51 -4.34 16.80
CA VAL A 44 -6.97 -3.85 15.51
C VAL A 44 -6.52 -5.00 14.62
N GLN A 45 -5.84 -5.98 15.21
CA GLN A 45 -5.35 -7.14 14.47
C GLN A 45 -6.50 -7.99 13.94
N GLN A 46 -7.50 -8.24 14.79
CA GLN A 46 -8.75 -8.87 14.39
C GLN A 46 -9.43 -8.08 13.26
N PHE A 47 -9.57 -6.76 13.40
CA PHE A 47 -10.13 -5.90 12.36
C PHE A 47 -9.46 -6.12 10.99
N TYR A 48 -8.13 -6.13 10.91
CA TYR A 48 -7.45 -6.34 9.64
C TYR A 48 -7.56 -7.75 9.08
N ASN A 49 -7.67 -8.75 9.94
CA ASN A 49 -7.94 -10.12 9.51
C ASN A 49 -9.33 -10.26 8.89
N TYR A 50 -10.29 -9.43 9.30
CA TYR A 50 -11.68 -9.47 8.82
C TYR A 50 -12.05 -8.32 7.89
N TYR A 51 -11.09 -7.45 7.58
CA TYR A 51 -11.30 -6.25 6.78
C TYR A 51 -12.04 -6.56 5.47
N TYR A 52 -11.67 -7.63 4.77
CA TYR A 52 -12.30 -7.99 3.50
C TYR A 52 -13.71 -8.56 3.65
N MET A 53 -13.95 -9.36 4.68
CA MET A 53 -15.29 -9.84 4.99
C MET A 53 -16.23 -8.68 5.34
N LEU A 54 -15.75 -7.70 6.10
CA LEU A 54 -16.50 -6.51 6.47
C LEU A 54 -16.66 -5.52 5.30
N LYS A 55 -15.60 -5.30 4.51
CA LYS A 55 -15.60 -4.44 3.32
C LYS A 55 -16.59 -4.93 2.26
N TYR A 56 -16.73 -6.24 2.09
CA TYR A 56 -17.64 -6.85 1.12
C TYR A 56 -18.96 -7.31 1.74
N GLU A 57 -19.32 -6.82 2.93
CA GLU A 57 -20.55 -7.21 3.61
C GLU A 57 -21.80 -6.99 2.75
N SER A 58 -21.93 -5.81 2.14
CA SER A 58 -23.06 -5.50 1.25
C SER A 58 -23.15 -6.49 0.08
N LEU A 59 -22.01 -6.82 -0.52
CA LEU A 59 -21.91 -7.77 -1.62
C LEU A 59 -22.27 -9.20 -1.18
N ILE A 60 -21.81 -9.62 0.00
CA ILE A 60 -22.16 -10.91 0.58
C ILE A 60 -23.67 -10.96 0.83
N GLN A 61 -24.26 -9.90 1.37
CA GLN A 61 -25.71 -9.82 1.59
C GLN A 61 -26.50 -9.81 0.28
N GLU A 62 -26.02 -9.14 -0.77
CA GLU A 62 -26.66 -9.16 -2.09
C GLU A 62 -26.59 -10.56 -2.73
N THR A 63 -25.42 -11.19 -2.70
CA THR A 63 -25.17 -12.49 -3.33
C THR A 63 -25.90 -13.63 -2.63
N TYR A 64 -25.94 -13.59 -1.29
CA TYR A 64 -26.45 -14.68 -0.47
C TYR A 64 -27.75 -14.32 0.26
N GLY A 65 -28.35 -13.15 -0.02
CA GLY A 65 -29.50 -12.62 0.70
C GLY A 65 -30.77 -13.48 0.66
N SER A 66 -30.87 -14.34 -0.35
CA SER A 66 -31.97 -15.31 -0.49
C SER A 66 -31.75 -16.62 0.28
N ASP A 67 -30.53 -16.87 0.78
CA ASP A 67 -30.17 -18.04 1.60
C ASP A 67 -30.03 -17.61 3.07
N GLN A 68 -31.11 -17.75 3.83
CA GLN A 68 -31.13 -17.40 5.24
C GLN A 68 -30.13 -18.22 6.08
N GLY A 69 -29.84 -19.46 5.67
CA GLY A 69 -28.83 -20.29 6.34
C GLY A 69 -27.42 -19.73 6.13
N ALA A 70 -27.15 -19.27 4.91
CA ALA A 70 -25.93 -18.55 4.57
C ALA A 70 -25.84 -17.24 5.37
N LEU A 71 -26.84 -16.37 5.35
CA LEU A 71 -26.81 -15.13 6.14
C LEU A 71 -26.59 -15.37 7.63
N ASN A 72 -27.26 -16.35 8.24
CA ASN A 72 -27.07 -16.69 9.65
C ASN A 72 -25.64 -17.18 9.93
N LYS A 73 -25.03 -17.95 9.02
CA LYS A 73 -23.65 -18.39 9.13
C LYS A 73 -22.67 -17.25 8.91
N PHE A 74 -22.95 -16.31 8.01
CA PHE A 74 -22.17 -15.08 7.84
C PHE A 74 -22.19 -14.23 9.12
N GLU A 75 -23.36 -13.93 9.67
CA GLU A 75 -23.49 -13.17 10.93
C GLU A 75 -22.83 -13.88 12.12
N SER A 76 -22.98 -15.21 12.20
CA SER A 76 -22.29 -16.01 13.22
C SER A 76 -20.77 -15.94 13.04
N THR A 77 -20.28 -16.05 11.81
CA THR A 77 -18.85 -15.97 11.50
C THR A 77 -18.32 -14.58 11.82
N LYS A 78 -19.01 -13.52 11.38
CA LYS A 78 -18.74 -12.12 11.71
C LYS A 78 -18.60 -11.93 13.22
N LYS A 79 -19.57 -12.38 14.01
CA LYS A 79 -19.58 -12.27 15.48
C LYS A 79 -18.47 -13.10 16.16
N THR A 80 -18.19 -14.31 15.69
CA THR A 80 -17.10 -15.14 16.23
C THR A 80 -15.74 -14.49 15.95
N LEU A 81 -15.60 -13.92 14.77
CA LEU A 81 -14.35 -13.35 14.29
C LEU A 81 -14.09 -11.96 14.92
N SER A 82 -15.05 -11.04 14.94
CA SER A 82 -14.89 -9.66 15.46
C SER A 82 -14.69 -9.55 16.98
N GLY A 83 -14.72 -10.66 17.72
CA GLY A 83 -15.09 -10.63 19.13
C GLY A 83 -16.50 -10.04 19.30
N SER A 84 -17.01 -9.91 20.52
CA SER A 84 -18.33 -9.32 20.78
C SER A 84 -18.47 -7.82 20.39
N VAL A 85 -17.51 -7.27 19.65
CA VAL A 85 -17.35 -5.86 19.28
C VAL A 85 -17.93 -5.62 17.88
N ASN A 86 -18.77 -4.60 17.75
CA ASN A 86 -19.38 -4.23 16.47
C ASN A 86 -18.39 -3.37 15.66
N LEU A 87 -17.50 -4.01 14.90
CA LEU A 87 -16.55 -3.34 14.02
C LEU A 87 -17.24 -2.91 12.73
N THR A 88 -17.62 -1.64 12.62
CA THR A 88 -18.17 -1.06 11.38
C THR A 88 -17.03 -0.51 10.52
N ILE A 89 -16.97 -0.89 9.25
CA ILE A 89 -16.05 -0.32 8.26
C ILE A 89 -16.80 0.71 7.43
N SER A 90 -16.27 1.93 7.32
CA SER A 90 -16.69 2.87 6.28
C SER A 90 -16.07 2.47 4.94
N SER A 91 -16.74 2.75 3.82
CA SER A 91 -16.19 2.58 2.48
C SER A 91 -14.86 3.32 2.25
N SER A 92 -14.56 4.31 3.10
CA SER A 92 -13.35 5.13 3.15
C SER A 92 -12.20 4.58 4.01
N SER A 93 -12.39 3.44 4.68
CA SER A 93 -11.32 2.79 5.44
C SER A 93 -10.33 2.11 4.48
N TRP A 94 -9.16 2.73 4.26
CA TRP A 94 -8.09 2.17 3.43
C TRP A 94 -6.95 1.61 4.29
N PRO A 95 -6.54 0.33 4.09
CA PRO A 95 -5.40 -0.24 4.77
C PRO A 95 -4.11 0.43 4.26
N GLY A 96 -3.63 1.45 4.98
CA GLY A 96 -2.34 2.10 4.74
C GLY A 96 -1.29 1.70 5.76
N TYR A 97 -0.01 1.94 5.44
CA TYR A 97 1.08 1.87 6.41
C TYR A 97 1.47 3.27 6.86
N TYR A 98 1.64 3.43 8.17
CA TYR A 98 1.84 4.72 8.83
C TYR A 98 3.10 4.75 9.68
N GLY A 99 3.86 5.85 9.69
CA GLY A 99 5.09 5.97 10.48
C GLY A 99 5.37 7.40 10.96
N PRO A 100 6.15 7.61 12.04
CA PRO A 100 6.44 8.93 12.56
C PRO A 100 7.28 9.76 11.57
N VAL A 101 6.70 10.87 11.12
CA VAL A 101 7.37 11.90 10.32
C VAL A 101 7.09 13.26 10.94
N ILE A 102 8.13 14.10 11.01
CA ILE A 102 8.06 15.45 11.55
C ILE A 102 8.47 16.43 10.46
N ILE A 103 7.70 17.49 10.25
CA ILE A 103 8.06 18.59 9.36
C ILE A 103 7.83 19.93 10.08
N GLY A 104 8.82 20.82 10.06
CA GLY A 104 8.72 22.12 10.74
C GLY A 104 8.47 22.03 12.26
N GLY A 105 8.92 20.94 12.89
CA GLY A 105 8.67 20.67 14.31
C GLY A 105 7.25 20.17 14.64
N GLN A 106 6.41 19.95 13.63
CA GLN A 106 5.06 19.41 13.75
C GLN A 106 5.01 17.98 13.23
N LYS A 107 4.04 17.18 13.68
CA LYS A 107 3.74 15.90 13.00
C LYS A 107 3.43 16.17 11.53
N PHE A 108 3.76 15.23 10.65
CA PHE A 108 3.55 15.39 9.21
C PHE A 108 2.07 15.50 8.87
N ASN A 109 1.64 16.75 8.76
CA ASN A 109 0.31 17.17 8.34
C ASN A 109 0.50 17.89 7.00
N VAL A 110 -0.35 17.59 6.02
CA VAL A 110 -0.30 18.22 4.69
C VAL A 110 -1.36 19.33 4.53
N PRO A 111 -2.61 19.18 5.03
CA PRO A 111 -3.59 20.25 5.05
C PRO A 111 -3.06 21.53 5.68
N SER A 112 -3.13 22.63 4.95
CA SER A 112 -2.88 23.97 5.48
C SER A 112 -3.93 24.31 6.53
N VAL A 113 -3.58 25.13 7.53
CA VAL A 113 -4.56 25.73 8.45
C VAL A 113 -5.63 26.58 7.73
N LYS A 114 -5.40 26.94 6.46
CA LYS A 114 -6.36 27.64 5.60
C LYS A 114 -7.35 26.69 4.92
N CYS A 115 -7.07 25.40 4.85
CA CYS A 115 -7.96 24.44 4.21
C CYS A 115 -9.23 24.21 5.04
N ASP A 116 -10.37 24.12 4.37
CA ASP A 116 -11.64 23.62 4.95
C ASP A 116 -11.68 22.07 5.01
N CYS A 117 -10.53 21.49 5.39
CA CYS A 117 -10.29 20.06 5.52
C CYS A 117 -10.69 19.60 6.94
N ASP A 118 -11.99 19.41 7.20
CA ASP A 118 -12.52 19.06 8.52
C ASP A 118 -12.10 17.67 9.01
N GLY A 119 -11.85 17.52 10.31
CA GLY A 119 -11.40 16.27 10.93
C GLY A 119 -9.93 15.92 10.71
N ARG A 120 -9.21 16.71 9.91
CA ARG A 120 -7.80 16.50 9.54
C ARG A 120 -6.86 17.31 10.41
N ARG A 121 -5.68 16.77 10.72
CA ARG A 121 -4.63 17.57 11.36
C ARG A 121 -3.99 18.46 10.32
N LYS A 122 -3.83 19.74 10.67
CA LYS A 122 -3.36 20.78 9.75
C LYS A 122 -1.93 21.20 10.10
N PHE A 123 -1.13 21.54 9.10
CA PHE A 123 0.18 22.16 9.24
C PHE A 123 0.01 23.65 9.47
N ASN A 124 0.49 24.13 10.62
CA ASN A 124 0.46 25.55 10.92
C ASN A 124 1.82 26.18 10.62
N GLU A 125 1.88 26.91 9.51
CA GLU A 125 3.07 27.62 9.04
C GLU A 125 3.69 28.51 10.13
N SER A 126 2.85 29.18 10.95
CA SER A 126 3.31 30.12 11.98
C SER A 126 4.00 29.46 13.18
N LEU A 127 3.81 28.15 13.38
CA LEU A 127 4.46 27.41 14.47
C LEU A 127 5.87 26.95 14.10
N SER A 128 6.23 26.97 12.81
CA SER A 128 7.55 26.58 12.35
C SER A 128 8.45 27.80 12.13
N LYS A 129 9.59 27.80 12.83
CA LYS A 129 10.62 28.85 12.68
C LYS A 129 11.46 28.69 11.42
N THR A 130 11.38 27.53 10.77
CA THR A 130 12.18 27.19 9.58
C THR A 130 11.36 27.16 8.31
N PHE A 131 10.04 27.34 8.42
CA PHE A 131 9.13 27.37 7.28
C PHE A 131 9.47 28.49 6.31
N LYS A 132 9.46 28.14 5.03
CA LYS A 132 9.57 29.07 3.90
C LYS A 132 8.42 28.81 2.94
N HIS A 133 7.57 29.80 2.79
CA HIS A 133 6.53 29.78 1.77
C HIS A 133 7.16 29.85 0.37
N ILE A 134 6.83 28.90 -0.51
CA ILE A 134 7.23 28.95 -1.93
C ILE A 134 6.10 29.53 -2.77
N GLY A 135 4.86 29.09 -2.55
CA GLY A 135 3.66 29.68 -3.14
C GLY A 135 3.35 29.22 -4.57
N THR A 136 4.20 28.39 -5.19
CA THR A 136 3.88 27.76 -6.48
C THR A 136 2.66 26.86 -6.31
N PRO A 137 1.57 27.08 -7.06
CA PRO A 137 0.37 26.26 -6.95
C PRO A 137 0.62 24.86 -7.53
N PHE A 138 -0.10 23.86 -7.00
CA PHE A 138 -0.11 22.51 -7.54
C PHE A 138 -1.53 21.93 -7.53
N THR A 139 -1.74 20.97 -8.44
CA THR A 139 -2.90 20.07 -8.41
C THR A 139 -2.40 18.63 -8.40
N PHE A 140 -2.93 17.83 -7.48
CA PHE A 140 -2.67 16.40 -7.37
C PHE A 140 -3.98 15.62 -7.57
N TYR A 141 -3.88 14.51 -8.29
CA TYR A 141 -5.00 13.61 -8.55
C TYR A 141 -4.75 12.27 -7.86
N TYR A 142 -5.74 11.79 -7.11
CA TYR A 142 -5.76 10.45 -6.51
C TYR A 142 -7.01 9.70 -6.97
N GLY A 143 -6.88 8.92 -8.05
CA GLY A 143 -8.04 8.34 -8.71
C GLY A 143 -8.93 9.43 -9.30
N GLN A 144 -10.19 9.52 -8.83
CA GLN A 144 -11.15 10.55 -9.24
C GLN A 144 -11.18 11.76 -8.28
N THR A 145 -10.29 11.80 -7.29
CA THR A 145 -10.23 12.86 -6.30
C THR A 145 -9.09 13.82 -6.60
N GLU A 146 -9.28 15.07 -6.19
CA GLU A 146 -8.35 16.17 -6.43
C GLU A 146 -7.92 16.79 -5.11
N VAL A 147 -6.67 17.24 -5.08
CA VAL A 147 -6.08 18.06 -4.02
C VAL A 147 -5.42 19.26 -4.67
N HIS A 148 -5.78 20.46 -4.21
CA HIS A 148 -5.18 21.72 -4.63
C HIS A 148 -4.40 22.33 -3.48
N GLY A 149 -3.34 23.04 -3.81
CA GLY A 149 -2.56 23.73 -2.80
C GLY A 149 -1.37 24.48 -3.35
N VAL A 150 -0.43 24.79 -2.47
CA VAL A 150 0.82 25.49 -2.80
C VAL A 150 2.03 24.77 -2.26
N LEU A 151 3.18 24.97 -2.89
CA LEU A 151 4.43 24.46 -2.37
C LEU A 151 4.89 25.28 -1.15
N GLY A 152 5.39 24.55 -0.15
CA GLY A 152 6.13 25.08 0.99
C GLY A 152 7.47 24.36 1.13
N LYS A 153 8.39 24.93 1.91
CA LYS A 153 9.65 24.29 2.27
C LYS A 153 9.86 24.36 3.77
N ASP A 154 10.26 23.24 4.37
CA ASP A 154 10.60 23.19 5.79
C ASP A 154 11.59 22.05 6.10
N GLN A 155 12.00 21.96 7.36
CA GLN A 155 12.87 20.90 7.87
C GLN A 155 12.07 19.64 8.19
N LEU A 156 12.31 18.60 7.39
CA LEU A 156 11.83 17.25 7.57
C LEU A 156 12.76 16.45 8.50
N SER A 157 12.17 15.66 9.38
CA SER A 157 12.85 14.67 10.21
C SER A 157 12.08 13.35 10.20
N VAL A 158 12.80 12.27 9.94
CA VAL A 158 12.26 10.92 9.82
C VAL A 158 13.21 9.94 10.53
N GLY A 159 12.70 9.28 11.58
CA GLY A 159 13.55 8.46 12.46
C GLY A 159 14.74 9.26 13.01
N LYS A 160 15.95 8.80 12.73
CA LYS A 160 17.19 9.48 13.15
C LYS A 160 17.71 10.50 12.15
N ILE A 161 17.15 10.55 10.94
CA ILE A 161 17.56 11.49 9.89
C ILE A 161 16.82 12.81 10.13
N LYS A 162 17.55 13.86 10.47
CA LYS A 162 16.98 15.14 10.92
C LYS A 162 17.38 16.31 10.03
N HIS A 163 16.58 17.37 10.08
CA HIS A 163 16.87 18.67 9.46
C HIS A 163 17.12 18.57 7.94
N VAL A 164 16.35 17.75 7.25
CA VAL A 164 16.38 17.64 5.78
C VAL A 164 15.51 18.77 5.22
N ASP A 165 16.09 19.62 4.40
CA ASP A 165 15.37 20.69 3.71
C ASP A 165 14.46 20.06 2.64
N GLN A 166 13.14 20.03 2.88
CA GLN A 166 12.17 19.38 2.00
C GLN A 166 11.14 20.37 1.46
N ILE A 167 10.93 20.35 0.15
CA ILE A 167 9.77 20.99 -0.49
C ILE A 167 8.59 20.03 -0.42
N PHE A 168 7.42 20.50 -0.01
CA PHE A 168 6.22 19.68 0.10
C PHE A 168 5.00 20.49 -0.33
N GLY A 169 3.94 19.79 -0.72
CA GLY A 169 2.65 20.43 -0.96
C GLY A 169 1.97 20.73 0.36
N LEU A 170 1.45 21.94 0.51
CA LEU A 170 0.49 22.34 1.53
C LEU A 170 -0.87 22.39 0.84
N SER A 171 -1.79 21.49 1.20
CA SER A 171 -3.12 21.48 0.58
C SER A 171 -4.00 22.59 1.14
N ASP A 172 -4.62 23.35 0.24
CA ASP A 172 -5.57 24.42 0.56
C ASP A 172 -7.02 23.97 0.32
N ASP A 173 -7.22 22.98 -0.55
CA ASP A 173 -8.53 22.39 -0.86
C ASP A 173 -8.36 20.90 -1.18
N GLU A 174 -9.25 20.08 -0.63
CA GLU A 174 -9.23 18.62 -0.80
C GLU A 174 -10.65 18.14 -1.13
N SER A 175 -10.75 17.20 -2.07
CA SER A 175 -12.02 16.52 -2.34
C SER A 175 -12.60 15.87 -1.07
N VAL A 176 -13.93 15.85 -0.94
CA VAL A 176 -14.67 15.34 0.24
C VAL A 176 -14.25 13.94 0.67
N PHE A 177 -13.76 13.12 -0.26
CA PHE A 177 -13.15 11.82 0.01
C PHE A 177 -12.10 11.86 1.15
N PHE A 178 -11.25 12.90 1.19
CA PHE A 178 -10.18 13.02 2.18
C PHE A 178 -10.67 13.34 3.59
N ASN A 179 -11.92 13.80 3.76
CA ASN A 179 -12.52 13.99 5.09
C ASN A 179 -12.76 12.66 5.82
N GLU A 180 -12.84 11.56 5.06
CA GLU A 180 -13.12 10.25 5.62
C GLU A 180 -11.88 9.33 5.69
N VAL A 181 -10.76 9.75 5.10
CA VAL A 181 -9.52 8.98 5.22
C VAL A 181 -8.79 9.37 6.50
N GLU A 182 -8.12 8.39 7.10
CA GLU A 182 -7.47 8.63 8.37
C GLU A 182 -6.17 9.44 8.18
N PHE A 183 -5.34 9.15 7.16
CA PHE A 183 -3.98 9.72 7.03
C PHE A 183 -3.94 11.21 6.72
N ASP A 184 -3.17 12.04 7.44
CA ASP A 184 -3.12 13.49 7.18
C ASP A 184 -2.26 13.88 5.97
N GLY A 185 -1.56 12.93 5.35
CA GLY A 185 -0.70 13.18 4.21
C GLY A 185 -0.04 11.92 3.65
N MET A 186 0.54 12.07 2.47
CA MET A 186 1.22 11.00 1.73
C MET A 186 2.73 11.28 1.68
N PHE A 187 3.55 10.31 2.09
CA PHE A 187 5.00 10.38 1.98
C PHE A 187 5.50 9.55 0.79
N GLY A 188 5.78 10.25 -0.31
CA GLY A 188 6.17 9.65 -1.57
C GLY A 188 7.58 9.05 -1.55
N MET A 189 7.68 7.77 -1.88
CA MET A 189 8.93 7.01 -2.00
C MET A 189 9.35 6.74 -3.46
N GLY A 190 8.67 7.38 -4.42
CA GLY A 190 8.98 7.29 -5.85
C GLY A 190 10.14 8.19 -6.31
N PHE A 191 10.34 8.24 -7.62
CA PHE A 191 11.37 9.07 -8.24
C PHE A 191 10.91 10.54 -8.41
N GLY A 192 11.85 11.49 -8.42
CA GLY A 192 11.55 12.93 -8.56
C GLY A 192 10.82 13.30 -9.84
N SER A 193 11.06 12.57 -10.94
CA SER A 193 10.36 12.74 -12.23
C SER A 193 8.84 12.53 -12.18
N LEU A 194 8.37 11.99 -11.06
CA LEU A 194 6.98 11.70 -10.76
C LEU A 194 6.31 12.75 -9.87
N SER A 195 7.15 13.51 -9.18
CA SER A 195 6.66 14.56 -8.29
C SER A 195 6.03 15.67 -9.11
N ILE A 196 5.00 16.29 -8.53
CA ILE A 196 4.42 17.51 -9.08
C ILE A 196 5.48 18.60 -9.04
N GLU A 197 5.56 19.42 -10.09
CA GLU A 197 6.60 20.43 -10.29
C GLU A 197 8.05 19.90 -10.27
N ASN A 198 8.26 18.58 -10.44
CA ASN A 198 9.58 17.94 -10.48
C ASN A 198 10.46 18.28 -9.25
N VAL A 199 9.83 18.45 -8.09
CA VAL A 199 10.50 18.70 -6.81
C VAL A 199 11.30 17.48 -6.34
N THR A 200 12.41 17.72 -5.64
CA THR A 200 13.21 16.61 -5.09
C THR A 200 12.44 15.86 -4.01
N THR A 201 12.38 14.53 -4.12
CA THR A 201 11.63 13.67 -3.18
C THR A 201 12.31 13.60 -1.80
N PRO A 202 11.55 13.29 -0.72
CA PRO A 202 12.08 13.16 0.62
C PRO A 202 13.33 12.28 0.73
N PHE A 203 13.27 11.06 0.19
CA PHE A 203 14.41 10.15 0.27
C PHE A 203 15.62 10.63 -0.54
N SER A 204 15.39 11.21 -1.72
CA SER A 204 16.48 11.80 -2.52
C SER A 204 17.16 12.96 -1.77
N ASN A 205 16.39 13.80 -1.07
CA ASN A 205 16.95 14.86 -0.23
C ASN A 205 17.72 14.30 0.97
N MET A 206 17.27 13.20 1.58
CA MET A 206 18.03 12.54 2.65
C MET A 206 19.39 12.05 2.14
N VAL A 207 19.44 11.40 0.98
CA VAL A 207 20.69 10.94 0.36
C VAL A 207 21.60 12.14 0.05
N ASN A 208 21.08 13.14 -0.67
CA ASN A 208 21.86 14.29 -1.12
C ASN A 208 22.36 15.19 0.02
N GLN A 209 21.55 15.41 1.05
CA GLN A 209 21.86 16.37 2.11
C GLN A 209 22.48 15.75 3.36
N LYS A 210 22.24 14.45 3.59
CA LYS A 210 22.67 13.75 4.82
C LYS A 210 23.66 12.61 4.55
N GLY A 211 23.91 12.27 3.29
CA GLY A 211 24.90 11.26 2.92
C GLY A 211 24.55 9.85 3.39
N ILE A 212 23.25 9.56 3.58
CA ILE A 212 22.81 8.17 3.82
C ILE A 212 22.95 7.35 2.54
N ASN A 213 23.03 6.03 2.66
CA ASN A 213 23.08 5.18 1.48
C ASN A 213 21.81 5.32 0.61
N PRO A 214 21.93 5.18 -0.73
CA PRO A 214 20.86 5.48 -1.68
C PRO A 214 19.83 4.37 -1.82
N TYR A 215 19.51 3.68 -0.72
CA TYR A 215 18.49 2.65 -0.71
C TYR A 215 17.63 2.68 0.56
N PHE A 216 16.39 2.23 0.43
CA PHE A 216 15.49 2.01 1.54
C PHE A 216 14.88 0.62 1.45
N GLY A 217 14.47 0.09 2.60
CA GLY A 217 13.92 -1.25 2.73
C GLY A 217 12.57 -1.27 3.42
N PHE A 218 11.68 -2.14 2.98
CA PHE A 218 10.46 -2.49 3.69
C PHE A 218 10.48 -3.94 4.15
N HIS A 219 10.05 -4.12 5.40
CA HIS A 219 9.71 -5.40 5.99
C HIS A 219 8.28 -5.27 6.52
N PHE A 220 7.38 -6.18 6.16
CA PHE A 220 6.02 -6.18 6.65
C PHE A 220 5.74 -7.44 7.46
N ARG A 221 4.71 -7.38 8.29
CA ARG A 221 4.23 -8.55 9.03
C ARG A 221 3.72 -9.62 8.07
N GLN A 222 3.94 -10.88 8.40
CA GLN A 222 3.28 -12.01 7.74
C GLN A 222 1.87 -12.20 8.30
N LEU A 223 1.03 -12.96 7.59
CA LEU A 223 -0.37 -13.19 7.97
C LEU A 223 -0.57 -13.74 9.39
N ASN A 224 0.40 -14.49 9.91
CA ASN A 224 0.33 -15.15 11.21
C ASN A 224 0.98 -14.34 12.35
N ASP A 225 1.58 -13.19 12.05
CA ASP A 225 2.27 -12.36 13.04
C ASP A 225 1.26 -11.56 13.88
N THR A 226 1.49 -11.50 15.20
CA THR A 226 0.55 -10.87 16.15
C THR A 226 0.94 -9.48 16.64
N ASP A 227 2.24 -9.18 16.73
CA ASP A 227 2.72 -8.05 17.55
C ASP A 227 3.40 -6.94 16.74
N TYR A 228 3.39 -7.03 15.41
CA TYR A 228 4.16 -6.17 14.51
C TYR A 228 3.38 -5.90 13.21
N VAL A 229 3.62 -4.74 12.58
CA VAL A 229 2.97 -4.34 11.32
C VAL A 229 3.96 -4.23 10.17
N GLY A 230 5.06 -3.51 10.38
CA GLY A 230 6.08 -3.32 9.36
C GLY A 230 7.15 -2.35 9.80
N THR A 231 8.19 -2.20 8.99
CA THR A 231 9.30 -1.27 9.19
C THR A 231 9.74 -0.72 7.85
N LEU A 232 9.90 0.60 7.77
CA LEU A 232 10.69 1.26 6.74
C LEU A 232 12.11 1.50 7.28
N THR A 233 13.14 1.05 6.58
CA THR A 233 14.55 1.30 6.92
C THR A 233 15.19 2.19 5.88
N LEU A 234 15.86 3.26 6.29
CA LEU A 234 16.41 4.29 5.40
C LEU A 234 17.94 4.27 5.40
N GLY A 235 18.55 4.00 4.25
CA GLY A 235 20.01 3.95 4.08
C GLY A 235 20.70 2.75 4.75
N GLU A 236 19.93 1.81 5.27
CA GLU A 236 20.41 0.61 5.97
C GLU A 236 19.55 -0.60 5.56
N ILE A 237 20.03 -1.80 5.87
CA ILE A 237 19.29 -3.06 5.69
C ILE A 237 19.26 -3.75 7.04
N ASP A 238 18.06 -4.11 7.50
CA ASP A 238 17.90 -4.92 8.70
C ASP A 238 18.16 -6.40 8.38
N SER A 239 19.45 -6.78 8.43
CA SER A 239 19.88 -8.16 8.16
C SER A 239 19.27 -9.20 9.12
N THR A 240 18.76 -8.78 10.28
CA THR A 240 18.12 -9.70 11.24
C THR A 240 16.79 -10.26 10.71
N LYS A 241 16.23 -9.66 9.66
CA LYS A 241 15.00 -10.08 8.99
C LYS A 241 15.23 -11.02 7.81
N LEU A 242 16.48 -11.30 7.45
CA LEU A 242 16.82 -12.01 6.22
C LEU A 242 17.22 -13.46 6.52
N SER A 243 16.66 -14.41 5.77
CA SER A 243 17.13 -15.81 5.76
C SER A 243 18.02 -16.15 4.56
N GLY A 244 18.19 -15.20 3.64
CA GLY A 244 18.93 -15.39 2.40
C GLY A 244 19.38 -14.09 1.76
N SER A 245 19.97 -14.19 0.57
CA SER A 245 20.48 -13.04 -0.18
C SER A 245 19.41 -12.36 -1.03
N PHE A 246 19.61 -11.08 -1.31
CA PHE A 246 18.76 -10.34 -2.24
C PHE A 246 18.96 -10.81 -3.68
N SER A 247 17.84 -10.91 -4.38
CA SER A 247 17.77 -11.01 -5.82
C SER A 247 17.33 -9.67 -6.41
N TYR A 248 18.23 -9.00 -7.15
CA TYR A 248 17.98 -7.68 -7.70
C TYR A 248 17.50 -7.72 -9.15
N ASN A 249 16.50 -6.92 -9.44
CA ASN A 249 16.01 -6.61 -10.78
C ASN A 249 16.22 -5.13 -11.09
N LYS A 250 16.47 -4.81 -12.37
CA LYS A 250 16.59 -3.41 -12.82
C LYS A 250 15.22 -2.76 -12.89
N VAL A 251 15.14 -1.51 -12.45
CA VAL A 251 13.95 -0.68 -12.64
C VAL A 251 13.79 -0.38 -14.11
N SER A 252 12.55 -0.50 -14.60
CA SER A 252 12.18 -0.18 -15.98
C SER A 252 11.81 1.29 -16.11
N LYS A 253 12.13 1.88 -17.27
CA LYS A 253 11.77 3.25 -17.60
C LYS A 253 10.39 3.29 -18.24
N ILE A 254 9.67 4.39 -18.01
CA ILE A 254 8.45 4.76 -18.73
C ILE A 254 8.76 6.03 -19.51
N ASN A 255 8.67 5.98 -20.85
CA ASN A 255 9.07 7.07 -21.75
C ASN A 255 10.49 7.57 -21.41
N ASP A 256 11.45 6.64 -21.41
CA ASP A 256 12.87 6.85 -21.11
C ASP A 256 13.23 7.42 -19.72
N THR A 257 12.24 7.51 -18.83
CA THR A 257 12.37 8.12 -17.50
C THR A 257 12.06 7.11 -16.38
N TYR A 258 12.86 7.11 -15.31
CA TYR A 258 12.53 6.37 -14.09
C TYR A 258 11.47 7.15 -13.31
N LYS A 259 10.26 6.60 -13.27
CA LYS A 259 9.08 7.23 -12.64
C LYS A 259 8.61 6.41 -11.44
N TYR A 260 8.49 5.10 -11.65
CA TYR A 260 7.94 4.14 -10.69
C TYR A 260 8.95 3.05 -10.38
N TRP A 261 8.76 2.33 -9.28
CA TRP A 261 9.46 1.09 -8.99
C TRP A 261 8.86 -0.06 -9.80
N ILE A 262 9.24 -0.13 -11.08
CA ILE A 262 8.73 -1.13 -12.03
C ILE A 262 9.81 -2.14 -12.40
N THR A 263 9.49 -3.42 -12.43
CA THR A 263 10.28 -4.44 -13.14
C THR A 263 9.44 -5.16 -14.19
N LYS A 264 10.08 -5.92 -15.07
CA LYS A 264 9.38 -6.85 -15.97
C LYS A 264 8.89 -8.07 -15.20
N VAL A 265 7.69 -8.54 -15.51
CA VAL A 265 7.21 -9.88 -15.14
C VAL A 265 7.65 -10.87 -16.20
N ASP A 266 8.36 -11.93 -15.81
CA ASP A 266 8.85 -12.96 -16.74
C ASP A 266 7.93 -14.19 -16.79
N GLY A 267 7.06 -14.37 -15.80
CA GLY A 267 6.02 -15.39 -15.83
C GLY A 267 5.30 -15.56 -14.50
N VAL A 268 4.26 -16.39 -14.53
CA VAL A 268 3.54 -16.88 -13.34
C VAL A 268 3.51 -18.41 -13.42
N SER A 269 3.70 -19.08 -12.29
CA SER A 269 3.56 -20.53 -12.17
C SER A 269 2.49 -20.85 -11.13
N ILE A 270 1.53 -21.70 -11.48
CA ILE A 270 0.47 -22.17 -10.58
C ILE A 270 0.46 -23.68 -10.64
N ASN A 271 0.79 -24.37 -9.55
CA ASN A 271 0.91 -25.84 -9.52
C ASN A 271 1.72 -26.39 -10.72
N ASP A 272 2.91 -25.83 -10.94
CA ASP A 272 3.82 -26.13 -12.06
C ASP A 272 3.30 -25.75 -13.47
N HIS A 273 2.09 -25.21 -13.60
CA HIS A 273 1.56 -24.69 -14.86
C HIS A 273 2.04 -23.26 -15.07
N LYS A 274 2.84 -23.06 -16.13
CA LYS A 274 3.42 -21.75 -16.45
C LYS A 274 2.51 -20.94 -17.35
N LEU A 275 2.07 -19.79 -16.85
CA LEU A 275 1.42 -18.74 -17.63
C LEU A 275 2.50 -17.77 -18.12
N LYS A 276 2.61 -17.66 -19.44
CA LYS A 276 3.49 -16.69 -20.10
C LYS A 276 2.67 -15.52 -20.56
N TYR A 277 2.95 -14.37 -19.98
CA TYR A 277 2.36 -13.11 -20.41
C TYR A 277 3.34 -12.33 -21.27
N LYS A 278 2.83 -11.65 -22.29
CA LYS A 278 3.65 -10.79 -23.14
C LYS A 278 3.75 -9.42 -22.48
N GLN A 279 4.97 -8.94 -22.29
CA GLN A 279 5.29 -7.54 -21.95
C GLN A 279 4.64 -6.99 -20.68
N LYS A 280 4.39 -7.82 -19.67
CA LYS A 280 3.83 -7.35 -18.40
C LYS A 280 4.89 -6.69 -17.52
N ARG A 281 4.45 -5.67 -16.80
CA ARG A 281 5.24 -4.82 -15.89
C ARG A 281 4.66 -4.97 -14.50
N ALA A 282 5.54 -5.19 -13.53
CA ALA A 282 5.23 -5.22 -12.11
C ALA A 282 5.59 -3.87 -11.51
N VAL A 283 4.59 -3.05 -11.23
CA VAL A 283 4.70 -1.89 -10.34
C VAL A 283 4.63 -2.45 -8.92
N PHE A 284 5.72 -2.43 -8.17
CA PHE A 284 5.60 -2.66 -6.72
C PHE A 284 4.85 -1.46 -6.16
N ASP A 285 3.95 -1.59 -5.19
CA ASP A 285 3.29 -0.42 -4.57
C ASP A 285 2.67 -0.80 -3.22
N ILE A 286 3.26 -0.28 -2.14
CA ILE A 286 2.84 -0.56 -0.77
C ILE A 286 1.48 0.04 -0.41
N GLY A 287 0.96 0.97 -1.23
CA GLY A 287 -0.37 1.54 -1.06
C GLY A 287 -1.50 0.58 -1.43
N TYR A 288 -1.16 -0.57 -2.03
CA TYR A 288 -2.10 -1.59 -2.41
C TYR A 288 -2.01 -2.81 -1.52
N PRO A 289 -3.16 -3.40 -1.14
CA PRO A 289 -3.12 -4.55 -0.26
C PRO A 289 -3.05 -5.90 -1.00
N VAL A 290 -3.29 -5.89 -2.32
CA VAL A 290 -3.33 -7.08 -3.20
C VAL A 290 -2.41 -6.90 -4.39
N ILE A 291 -2.26 -7.99 -5.14
CA ILE A 291 -1.76 -7.92 -6.51
C ILE A 291 -2.94 -7.58 -7.42
N TYR A 292 -2.82 -6.55 -8.22
CA TYR A 292 -3.80 -6.20 -9.24
C TYR A 292 -3.31 -6.57 -10.64
N MET A 293 -4.19 -7.14 -11.44
CA MET A 293 -3.95 -7.47 -12.85
C MET A 293 -5.11 -6.99 -13.73
N PRO A 294 -4.90 -6.76 -15.03
CA PRO A 294 -5.98 -6.61 -15.98
C PRO A 294 -6.94 -7.80 -15.92
N GLN A 295 -8.22 -7.57 -16.20
CA GLN A 295 -9.27 -8.58 -16.04
C GLN A 295 -8.92 -9.90 -16.75
N ASP A 296 -8.52 -9.86 -18.02
CA ASP A 296 -8.17 -11.05 -18.81
C ASP A 296 -7.00 -11.87 -18.19
N ASP A 297 -6.04 -11.17 -17.57
CA ASP A 297 -4.90 -11.82 -16.91
C ASP A 297 -5.32 -12.45 -15.58
N ALA A 298 -6.16 -11.76 -14.81
CA ALA A 298 -6.76 -12.26 -13.58
C ALA A 298 -7.66 -13.48 -13.86
N ASP A 299 -8.47 -13.46 -14.92
CA ASP A 299 -9.26 -14.59 -15.39
C ASP A 299 -8.37 -15.81 -15.69
N ALA A 300 -7.29 -15.61 -16.43
CA ALA A 300 -6.35 -16.67 -16.78
C ALA A 300 -5.63 -17.25 -15.55
N TYR A 301 -5.25 -16.40 -14.61
CA TYR A 301 -4.69 -16.79 -13.32
C TYR A 301 -5.67 -17.66 -12.52
N HIS A 302 -6.90 -17.17 -12.31
CA HIS A 302 -7.87 -17.84 -11.45
C HIS A 302 -8.43 -19.14 -12.05
N LYS A 303 -8.40 -19.31 -13.38
CA LYS A 303 -8.72 -20.59 -14.03
C LYS A 303 -7.82 -21.75 -13.61
N LEU A 304 -6.61 -21.47 -13.13
CA LEU A 304 -5.66 -22.48 -12.64
C LEU A 304 -5.71 -22.69 -11.12
N ILE A 305 -6.46 -21.86 -10.38
CA ILE A 305 -6.62 -21.97 -8.94
C ILE A 305 -7.86 -22.82 -8.64
N ASN A 306 -7.68 -23.89 -7.87
CA ASN A 306 -8.76 -24.84 -7.63
C ASN A 306 -9.85 -24.21 -6.74
N GLY A 307 -11.11 -24.31 -7.18
CA GLY A 307 -12.25 -23.75 -6.47
C GLY A 307 -12.33 -22.22 -6.48
N SER A 308 -11.54 -21.53 -7.32
CA SER A 308 -11.70 -20.09 -7.49
C SER A 308 -13.01 -19.73 -8.18
N ARG A 309 -13.64 -18.62 -7.75
CA ARG A 309 -14.83 -18.05 -8.38
C ARG A 309 -14.80 -16.54 -8.35
N PHE A 310 -15.44 -15.92 -9.33
CA PHE A 310 -15.67 -14.49 -9.37
C PHE A 310 -17.06 -14.16 -8.83
N ILE A 311 -17.13 -13.26 -7.85
CA ILE A 311 -18.38 -12.72 -7.31
C ILE A 311 -18.56 -11.32 -7.91
N PRO A 312 -19.51 -11.11 -8.83
CA PRO A 312 -19.70 -9.82 -9.49
C PRO A 312 -20.26 -8.77 -8.51
N SER A 313 -19.82 -7.51 -8.64
CA SER A 313 -20.35 -6.39 -7.87
C SER A 313 -20.42 -5.14 -8.75
N LEU A 314 -21.54 -4.43 -8.70
CA LEU A 314 -21.72 -3.20 -9.46
C LEU A 314 -20.88 -2.03 -8.92
N ASP A 315 -20.65 -2.00 -7.61
CA ASP A 315 -19.98 -0.86 -6.95
C ASP A 315 -18.45 -0.92 -7.03
N ILE A 316 -17.88 -2.12 -6.95
CA ILE A 316 -16.42 -2.33 -6.90
C ILE A 316 -15.88 -3.17 -8.06
N GLY A 317 -16.73 -3.51 -9.05
CA GLY A 317 -16.36 -4.33 -10.21
C GLY A 317 -16.37 -5.84 -9.96
N GLY A 318 -16.36 -6.28 -8.70
CA GLY A 318 -16.41 -7.69 -8.28
C GLY A 318 -15.15 -8.13 -7.53
N VAL A 319 -15.16 -9.37 -7.06
CA VAL A 319 -14.05 -9.94 -6.27
C VAL A 319 -13.83 -11.40 -6.64
N TYR A 320 -12.56 -11.79 -6.82
CA TYR A 320 -12.20 -13.21 -6.83
C TYR A 320 -12.08 -13.73 -5.41
N VAL A 321 -12.71 -14.87 -5.19
CA VAL A 321 -12.54 -15.67 -3.98
C VAL A 321 -11.99 -17.04 -4.34
N VAL A 322 -11.34 -17.66 -3.35
CA VAL A 322 -10.70 -18.98 -3.44
C VAL A 322 -11.03 -19.76 -2.17
N SER A 323 -10.87 -21.08 -2.19
CA SER A 323 -11.02 -21.88 -0.97
C SER A 323 -9.99 -21.44 0.08
N CYS A 324 -10.40 -21.17 1.32
CA CYS A 324 -9.46 -20.88 2.41
C CYS A 324 -8.52 -22.06 2.73
N ASN A 325 -8.85 -23.28 2.26
CA ASN A 325 -8.03 -24.48 2.44
C ASN A 325 -7.26 -24.84 1.17
N THR A 326 -7.11 -23.91 0.21
CA THR A 326 -6.31 -24.17 -0.98
C THR A 326 -4.88 -24.53 -0.59
N THR A 327 -4.31 -25.46 -1.36
CA THR A 327 -2.90 -25.86 -1.29
C THR A 327 -2.16 -25.50 -2.57
N ASP A 328 -2.79 -24.68 -3.43
CA ASP A 328 -2.23 -24.28 -4.71
C ASP A 328 -0.94 -23.47 -4.47
N ASN A 329 0.16 -23.90 -5.11
CA ASN A 329 1.42 -23.16 -5.08
C ASN A 329 1.42 -22.11 -6.20
N VAL A 330 1.60 -20.84 -5.83
CA VAL A 330 1.62 -19.72 -6.76
C VAL A 330 2.96 -19.01 -6.68
N GLU A 331 3.62 -18.84 -7.83
CA GLU A 331 4.90 -18.17 -7.94
C GLU A 331 4.89 -17.10 -9.04
N PHE A 332 5.39 -15.91 -8.71
CA PHE A 332 5.70 -14.87 -9.69
C PHE A 332 7.18 -14.88 -10.03
N ILE A 333 7.51 -14.71 -11.30
CA ILE A 333 8.89 -14.77 -11.80
C ILE A 333 9.33 -13.37 -12.21
N PHE A 334 10.42 -12.89 -11.59
CA PHE A 334 11.11 -11.66 -11.97
C PHE A 334 12.57 -11.97 -12.28
N GLY A 335 12.99 -11.72 -13.51
CA GLY A 335 14.30 -12.10 -14.02
C GLY A 335 14.46 -13.62 -14.04
N LYS A 336 15.36 -14.13 -13.20
CA LYS A 336 15.65 -15.57 -13.06
C LYS A 336 15.09 -16.19 -11.78
N ASN A 337 14.41 -15.40 -10.96
CA ASN A 337 14.00 -15.80 -9.61
C ASN A 337 12.48 -15.95 -9.54
N SER A 338 12.04 -17.03 -8.89
CA SER A 338 10.65 -17.28 -8.53
C SER A 338 10.38 -16.80 -7.11
N TYR A 339 9.21 -16.19 -6.91
CA TYR A 339 8.73 -15.70 -5.62
C TYR A 339 7.36 -16.31 -5.35
N SER A 340 7.31 -17.27 -4.43
CA SER A 340 6.08 -17.87 -3.93
C SER A 340 5.26 -16.84 -3.16
N ILE A 341 3.95 -16.83 -3.37
CA ILE A 341 3.03 -15.99 -2.60
C ILE A 341 1.96 -16.85 -1.96
N ASN A 342 1.42 -16.39 -0.83
CA ASN A 342 0.18 -16.96 -0.32
C ASN A 342 -1.00 -16.47 -1.20
N PRO A 343 -1.74 -17.37 -1.89
CA PRO A 343 -2.87 -16.98 -2.73
C PRO A 343 -4.03 -16.38 -1.92
N LEU A 344 -4.02 -16.51 -0.60
CA LEU A 344 -5.04 -16.01 0.32
C LEU A 344 -4.71 -14.59 0.79
N LEU A 345 -5.68 -13.69 0.64
CA LEU A 345 -5.60 -12.37 1.26
C LEU A 345 -6.14 -12.38 2.69
N GLY A 346 -7.30 -12.99 2.89
CA GLY A 346 -7.97 -13.13 4.18
C GLY A 346 -9.37 -13.74 4.03
N PRO A 347 -10.02 -14.10 5.15
CA PRO A 347 -11.37 -14.66 5.17
C PRO A 347 -12.40 -13.83 4.40
N HIS A 348 -13.25 -14.54 3.68
CA HIS A 348 -14.51 -14.09 3.09
C HIS A 348 -15.64 -14.99 3.63
N ALA A 349 -16.86 -14.83 3.12
CA ALA A 349 -18.00 -15.64 3.54
C ALA A 349 -17.90 -17.13 3.12
N PHE A 350 -18.45 -18.01 3.96
CA PHE A 350 -18.72 -19.44 3.63
C PHE A 350 -17.52 -20.37 3.44
N GLY A 351 -16.37 -20.07 4.06
CA GLY A 351 -15.16 -20.90 3.92
C GLY A 351 -14.31 -20.53 2.70
N ASP A 352 -14.72 -19.46 2.02
CA ASP A 352 -13.91 -18.78 1.02
C ASP A 352 -13.06 -17.71 1.65
N CYS A 353 -11.95 -17.42 0.98
CA CYS A 353 -11.04 -16.35 1.28
C CYS A 353 -10.98 -15.43 0.06
N ALA A 354 -10.86 -14.12 0.27
CA ALA A 354 -10.54 -13.20 -0.81
C ALA A 354 -9.19 -13.60 -1.42
N SER A 355 -9.12 -13.63 -2.75
CA SER A 355 -7.87 -13.89 -3.46
C SER A 355 -6.90 -12.73 -3.24
N SER A 356 -5.61 -13.05 -3.09
CA SER A 356 -4.51 -12.10 -3.08
C SER A 356 -4.26 -11.43 -4.44
N VAL A 357 -4.89 -11.95 -5.50
CA VAL A 357 -4.92 -11.38 -6.85
C VAL A 357 -6.34 -10.91 -7.16
N GLN A 358 -6.50 -9.67 -7.59
CA GLN A 358 -7.79 -9.08 -7.97
C GLN A 358 -7.68 -8.35 -9.33
N PRO A 359 -8.80 -8.16 -10.05
CA PRO A 359 -8.79 -7.41 -11.29
C PRO A 359 -8.76 -5.90 -11.03
N LEU A 360 -7.97 -5.17 -11.80
CA LEU A 360 -8.02 -3.72 -11.94
C LEU A 360 -7.38 -3.33 -13.28
N ASP A 361 -8.18 -2.75 -14.17
CA ASP A 361 -7.73 -2.34 -15.49
C ASP A 361 -7.12 -0.93 -15.44
N ILE A 362 -5.78 -0.86 -15.43
CA ILE A 362 -5.01 0.40 -15.57
C ILE A 362 -4.60 0.57 -17.03
N ASP A 363 -3.90 -0.43 -17.54
CA ASP A 363 -3.57 -0.64 -18.95
C ASP A 363 -3.35 -2.15 -19.17
N GLU A 364 -3.27 -2.58 -20.42
CA GLU A 364 -3.13 -4.01 -20.78
C GLU A 364 -1.84 -4.68 -20.24
N ASN A 365 -0.84 -3.93 -19.81
CA ASN A 365 0.50 -4.42 -19.50
C ASN A 365 0.96 -4.15 -18.06
N THR A 366 0.16 -3.46 -17.23
CA THR A 366 0.55 -3.05 -15.88
C THR A 366 -0.12 -3.90 -14.83
N TRP A 367 0.69 -4.53 -13.99
CA TRP A 367 0.28 -5.21 -12.78
C TRP A 367 0.81 -4.45 -11.58
N ILE A 368 0.02 -4.36 -10.51
CA ILE A 368 0.46 -3.79 -9.24
C ILE A 368 0.75 -4.92 -8.27
N PHE A 369 1.89 -4.88 -7.59
CA PHE A 369 2.32 -5.81 -6.56
C PHE A 369 2.37 -5.10 -5.22
N GLY A 370 1.30 -5.26 -4.46
CA GLY A 370 1.15 -4.69 -3.12
C GLY A 370 1.53 -5.62 -1.97
N GLU A 371 0.91 -5.39 -0.81
CA GLU A 371 1.14 -6.11 0.45
C GLU A 371 1.13 -7.63 0.27
N ALA A 372 0.24 -8.18 -0.57
CA ALA A 372 0.16 -9.61 -0.83
C ALA A 372 1.49 -10.28 -1.21
N LEU A 373 2.35 -9.62 -2.00
CA LEU A 373 3.72 -10.08 -2.28
C LEU A 373 4.69 -9.54 -1.22
N LEU A 374 4.59 -8.25 -0.91
CA LEU A 374 5.61 -7.55 -0.12
C LEU A 374 5.69 -8.01 1.34
N ARG A 375 4.67 -8.69 1.86
CA ARG A 375 4.69 -9.27 3.21
C ARG A 375 5.51 -10.56 3.33
N ASP A 376 5.71 -11.27 2.22
CA ASP A 376 6.42 -12.55 2.21
C ASP A 376 7.94 -12.36 1.96
N TYR A 377 8.36 -11.14 1.62
CA TYR A 377 9.74 -10.80 1.24
C TYR A 377 10.20 -9.46 1.80
N TYR A 378 11.47 -9.39 2.21
CA TYR A 378 12.10 -8.09 2.45
C TYR A 378 12.34 -7.43 1.10
N SER A 379 11.83 -6.21 0.91
CA SER A 379 12.01 -5.46 -0.33
C SER A 379 12.97 -4.29 -0.13
N VAL A 380 13.94 -4.12 -1.04
CA VAL A 380 14.90 -3.02 -1.06
C VAL A 380 14.83 -2.29 -2.39
N TYR A 381 14.85 -0.96 -2.33
CA TYR A 381 14.75 -0.08 -3.48
C TYR A 381 15.96 0.86 -3.47
N ASN A 382 16.75 0.84 -4.54
CA ASN A 382 17.96 1.65 -4.66
C ASN A 382 17.76 2.72 -5.75
N ILE A 383 17.83 4.00 -5.37
CA ILE A 383 17.56 5.14 -6.26
C ILE A 383 18.74 5.48 -7.17
N ASP A 384 19.96 5.11 -6.80
CA ASP A 384 21.18 5.41 -7.58
C ASP A 384 21.46 4.31 -8.61
N ASN A 385 21.31 3.05 -8.21
CA ASN A 385 21.52 1.89 -9.08
C ASN A 385 20.25 1.51 -9.88
N PHE A 386 19.11 2.12 -9.56
CA PHE A 386 17.81 1.81 -10.17
C PHE A 386 17.49 0.32 -10.09
N THR A 387 17.48 -0.23 -8.87
CA THR A 387 17.22 -1.66 -8.64
C THR A 387 16.18 -1.91 -7.56
N ILE A 388 15.41 -2.98 -7.74
CA ILE A 388 14.48 -3.54 -6.75
C ILE A 388 15.04 -4.91 -6.35
N GLY A 389 15.29 -5.10 -5.06
CA GLY A 389 15.76 -6.35 -4.48
C GLY A 389 14.68 -7.00 -3.63
N LEU A 390 14.50 -8.31 -3.77
CA LEU A 390 13.68 -9.11 -2.86
C LEU A 390 14.54 -10.18 -2.20
N ALA A 391 14.36 -10.40 -0.91
CA ALA A 391 15.04 -11.44 -0.14
C ALA A 391 14.05 -12.21 0.74
N PRO A 392 14.28 -13.52 0.95
CA PRO A 392 13.45 -14.32 1.84
C PRO A 392 13.60 -13.88 3.30
N LEU A 393 12.50 -13.94 4.03
CA LEU A 393 12.44 -13.55 5.43
C LEU A 393 12.95 -14.64 6.37
N SER A 394 13.59 -14.26 7.48
CA SER A 394 13.81 -15.14 8.63
C SER A 394 12.48 -15.49 9.27
N LYS A 395 12.28 -16.76 9.62
CA LYS A 395 11.11 -17.22 10.38
C LYS A 395 11.10 -16.66 11.80
#